data_AF-A0A4Q2RUV3-F1
#
_entry.id   AF-A0A4Q2RUV3-F1
#
_cell.length_a   1.000
_cell.length_b   1.000
_cell.length_c   1.000
_cell.angle_alpha   90.00
_cell.angle_beta   90.00
_cell.angle_gamma   90.00
#
_symmetry.space_group_name_H-M   'P 1'
#
loop_
_entity.id
_entity.type
_entity.pdbx_description
1 polymer ?
#
loop_
_entity_poly.entity_id
_entity_poly.type
_entity_poly.pdbx_seq_one_letter_code
_entity_poly.pdbx_strand_id
1 'polypeptide(L)'
;MGPRHLVATVLVEPVVVADLELRVMTEDMWLWPVRTAPVVIDGARLEFQLRRRLVEQHRGEWDDAATWTPVWIGFGAAWHEFGPDGNVVPTGPLPWAAHQRLWGALDEFTPLVRYRRRLGGIPTQPTTEWPGLNLR
;
A
#
# COMPACT_ATOMS: atom_id res chain seq x y z
N MET A 1 2.05 20.13 -7.74
CA MET A 1 1.82 18.96 -6.86
C MET A 1 1.99 17.73 -7.74
N GLY A 2 3.03 16.92 -7.55
CA GLY A 2 3.34 15.80 -8.45
C GLY A 2 2.34 14.64 -8.34
N PRO A 3 2.37 13.67 -9.28
CA PRO A 3 1.51 12.50 -9.25
C PRO A 3 1.72 11.68 -7.96
N ARG A 4 0.64 11.01 -7.51
CA ARG A 4 0.61 10.20 -6.28
C ARG A 4 -0.16 8.92 -6.52
N HIS A 5 0.37 7.81 -6.03
CA HIS A 5 -0.33 6.53 -6.01
C HIS A 5 -1.11 6.41 -4.70
N LEU A 6 -2.41 6.07 -4.79
CA LEU A 6 -3.26 5.91 -3.63
C LEU A 6 -3.12 4.50 -3.07
N VAL A 7 -2.72 4.41 -1.80
CA VAL A 7 -2.48 3.14 -1.10
C VAL A 7 -3.15 3.15 0.26
N ALA A 8 -3.55 1.98 0.75
CA ALA A 8 -3.77 1.78 2.17
C ALA A 8 -2.43 1.53 2.85
N THR A 9 -2.24 2.17 4.01
CA THR A 9 -1.11 1.88 4.89
C THR A 9 -1.56 0.96 6.00
N VAL A 10 -0.92 -0.20 6.11
CA VAL A 10 -1.29 -1.28 7.03
C VAL A 10 -0.05 -1.74 7.79
N LEU A 11 -0.18 -1.98 9.09
CA LEU A 11 0.78 -2.78 9.85
C LEU A 11 0.30 -4.23 9.82
N VAL A 12 1.18 -5.15 9.47
CA VAL A 12 0.86 -6.56 9.30
C VAL A 12 1.81 -7.38 10.16
N GLU A 13 1.26 -8.29 10.95
CA GLU A 13 2.06 -9.27 11.69
C GLU A 13 2.98 -10.04 10.71
N PRO A 14 4.31 -10.07 10.92
CA PRO A 14 5.27 -10.58 9.95
C PRO A 14 4.97 -11.96 9.38
N VAL A 15 4.41 -12.86 10.20
CA VAL A 15 4.13 -14.24 9.76
C VAL A 15 2.99 -14.34 8.74
N VAL A 16 2.12 -13.34 8.60
CA VAL A 16 0.98 -13.37 7.67
C VAL A 16 1.12 -12.43 6.48
N VAL A 17 2.28 -11.78 6.29
CA VAL A 17 2.50 -10.88 5.16
C VAL A 17 2.28 -11.59 3.83
N ALA A 18 2.81 -12.80 3.68
CA ALA A 18 2.67 -13.59 2.45
C ALA A 18 1.22 -14.05 2.21
N ASP A 19 0.52 -14.48 3.28
CA ASP A 19 -0.88 -14.89 3.18
C ASP A 19 -1.79 -13.72 2.80
N LEU A 20 -1.55 -12.55 3.39
CA LEU A 20 -2.27 -11.33 3.05
C LEU A 20 -1.99 -10.90 1.62
N GLU A 21 -0.74 -10.96 1.16
CA GLU A 21 -0.37 -10.67 -0.23
C GLU A 21 -1.16 -11.54 -1.20
N LEU A 22 -1.17 -12.87 -1.00
CA LEU A 22 -1.94 -13.79 -1.84
C LEU A 22 -3.44 -13.46 -1.83
N ARG A 23 -4.00 -13.12 -0.67
CA ARG A 23 -5.42 -12.77 -0.55
C ARG A 23 -5.77 -11.50 -1.31
N VAL A 24 -4.96 -10.45 -1.20
CA VAL A 24 -5.27 -9.18 -1.86
C VAL A 24 -5.06 -9.27 -3.38
N MET A 25 -4.15 -10.13 -3.84
CA MET A 25 -3.97 -10.42 -5.27
C MET A 25 -5.22 -11.03 -5.91
N THR A 26 -6.05 -11.78 -5.18
CA THR A 26 -7.31 -12.31 -5.74
C THR A 26 -8.36 -11.23 -6.05
N GLU A 27 -8.13 -10.01 -5.55
CA GLU A 27 -8.99 -8.83 -5.78
C GLU A 27 -8.30 -7.79 -6.68
N ASP A 28 -7.28 -8.22 -7.44
CA ASP A 28 -6.45 -7.36 -8.30
C ASP A 28 -5.72 -6.24 -7.53
N MET A 29 -5.34 -6.49 -6.27
CA MET A 29 -4.53 -5.58 -5.46
C MET A 29 -3.11 -6.09 -5.28
N TRP A 30 -2.20 -5.18 -4.93
CA TRP A 30 -0.79 -5.49 -4.70
C TRP A 30 -0.37 -5.03 -3.31
N LEU A 31 0.44 -5.85 -2.65
CA LEU A 31 1.04 -5.55 -1.36
C LEU A 31 2.54 -5.28 -1.55
N TRP A 32 3.02 -4.17 -0.99
CA TRP A 32 4.44 -3.83 -0.98
C TRP A 32 4.90 -3.59 0.46
N PRO A 33 5.82 -4.40 1.00
CA PRO A 33 6.52 -4.04 2.22
C PRO A 33 7.28 -2.72 2.02
N VAL A 34 7.08 -1.77 2.92
CA VAL A 34 7.62 -0.39 2.78
C VAL A 34 9.14 -0.40 2.67
N ARG A 35 9.80 -1.35 3.35
CA ARG A 35 11.25 -1.51 3.34
C ARG A 35 11.82 -1.80 1.96
N THR A 36 11.10 -2.58 1.16
CA THR A 36 11.55 -3.11 -0.14
C THR A 36 10.73 -2.55 -1.29
N ALA A 37 9.84 -1.59 -1.03
CA ALA A 37 9.03 -0.96 -2.05
C ALA A 37 9.93 -0.20 -3.04
N PRO A 38 9.82 -0.44 -4.35
CA PRO A 38 10.80 0.06 -5.33
C PRO A 38 10.76 1.59 -5.55
N VAL A 39 9.79 2.30 -4.96
CA VAL A 39 9.72 3.77 -4.94
C VAL A 39 10.52 4.40 -3.78
N VAL A 40 11.07 3.61 -2.86
CA VAL A 40 11.69 4.12 -1.63
C VAL A 40 13.21 3.98 -1.68
N ILE A 41 13.91 5.11 -1.64
CA ILE A 41 15.38 5.15 -1.66
C ILE A 41 15.97 4.61 -0.35
N ASP A 42 15.43 5.02 0.81
CA ASP A 42 15.85 4.55 2.14
C ASP A 42 14.68 3.85 2.83
N GLY A 43 14.41 2.63 2.37
CA GLY A 43 13.28 1.82 2.81
C GLY A 43 13.32 1.49 4.30
N ALA A 44 14.49 1.17 4.85
CA ALA A 44 14.65 0.82 6.26
C ALA A 44 14.31 2.00 7.18
N ARG A 45 14.78 3.22 6.83
CA ARG A 45 14.44 4.42 7.59
C ARG A 45 12.96 4.74 7.50
N LEU A 46 12.37 4.67 6.30
CA LEU A 46 10.96 4.98 6.11
C LEU A 46 10.08 3.99 6.86
N GLU A 47 10.40 2.70 6.81
CA GLU A 47 9.73 1.63 7.55
C GLU A 47 9.68 1.95 9.05
N PHE A 48 10.84 2.25 9.65
CA PHE A 48 10.94 2.59 11.07
C PHE A 48 10.10 3.83 11.43
N GLN A 49 10.22 4.90 10.64
CA GLN A 49 9.50 6.16 10.88
C GLN A 49 7.99 5.99 10.75
N LEU A 50 7.54 5.26 9.73
CA LEU A 50 6.13 5.03 9.46
C LEU A 50 5.49 4.18 10.54
N ARG A 51 6.15 3.08 10.93
CA ARG A 51 5.68 2.19 11.99
C ARG A 51 5.51 2.93 13.32
N ARG A 52 6.57 3.63 13.75
CA ARG A 52 6.57 4.42 14.98
C ARG A 52 5.43 5.44 14.98
N ARG A 53 5.26 6.17 13.87
CA ARG A 53 4.17 7.13 13.71
C ARG A 53 2.79 6.48 13.83
N LEU A 54 2.56 5.32 13.21
CA LEU A 54 1.27 4.65 13.25
C LEU A 54 0.91 4.17 14.65
N VAL A 55 1.87 3.58 15.37
CA VAL A 55 1.68 3.11 16.75
C VAL A 55 1.44 4.29 17.70
N GLU A 56 2.30 5.30 17.68
CA GLU A 56 2.18 6.49 18.56
C GLU A 56 0.86 7.24 18.33
N GLN A 57 0.38 7.30 17.08
CA GLN A 57 -0.90 7.94 16.75
C GLN A 57 -2.13 7.25 17.35
N HIS A 58 -2.03 5.97 17.72
CA HIS A 58 -3.12 5.21 18.33
C HIS A 58 -2.96 5.05 19.85
N ARG A 59 -2.04 5.81 20.47
CA ARG A 59 -1.98 6.03 21.94
C ARG A 59 -2.05 4.73 22.77
N GLY A 60 -1.32 3.70 22.36
CA GLY A 60 -1.25 2.42 23.09
C GLY A 60 -2.16 1.31 22.55
N GLU A 61 -3.17 1.64 21.75
CA GLU A 61 -4.08 0.62 21.19
C GLU A 61 -3.36 -0.36 20.25
N TRP A 62 -2.24 0.07 19.64
CA TRP A 62 -1.49 -0.69 18.63
C TRP A 62 -0.07 -1.02 19.10
N ASP A 63 0.18 -1.07 20.42
CA ASP A 63 1.51 -1.37 20.96
C ASP A 63 1.98 -2.80 20.62
N ASP A 64 1.04 -3.73 20.46
CA ASP A 64 1.29 -5.07 19.97
C ASP A 64 1.91 -5.08 18.56
N ALA A 65 1.57 -4.09 17.73
CA ALA A 65 2.05 -3.93 16.37
C ALA A 65 3.39 -3.17 16.27
N ALA A 66 4.11 -2.91 17.37
CA ALA A 66 5.37 -2.18 17.37
C ALA A 66 6.51 -2.84 16.58
N THR A 67 6.42 -4.15 16.33
CA THR A 67 7.38 -4.91 15.51
C THR A 67 6.82 -5.31 14.15
N TRP A 68 5.57 -4.96 13.86
CA TRP A 68 4.88 -5.40 12.66
C TRP A 68 5.40 -4.72 11.41
N THR A 69 5.26 -5.42 10.27
CA THR A 69 5.72 -4.96 8.97
C THR A 69 4.77 -3.91 8.43
N PRO A 70 5.22 -2.67 8.19
CA PRO A 70 4.44 -1.69 7.46
C PRO A 70 4.40 -2.08 5.98
N VAL A 71 3.20 -2.15 5.42
CA VAL A 71 2.97 -2.44 4.01
C VAL A 71 2.08 -1.36 3.40
N TRP A 72 2.24 -1.17 2.10
CA TRP A 72 1.29 -0.44 1.28
C TRP A 72 0.50 -1.41 0.43
N ILE A 73 -0.82 -1.24 0.42
CA ILE A 73 -1.71 -2.01 -0.46
C ILE A 73 -2.30 -1.05 -1.47
N GLY A 74 -1.99 -1.26 -2.74
CA GLY A 74 -2.50 -0.49 -3.87
C GLY A 74 -3.40 -1.34 -4.76
N PHE A 75 -4.11 -0.67 -5.66
CA PHE A 75 -4.97 -1.34 -6.65
C PHE A 75 -4.17 -1.50 -7.95
N GLY A 76 -4.14 -2.73 -8.47
CA GLY A 76 -3.53 -3.18 -9.72
C GLY A 76 -2.05 -2.85 -9.92
N ALA A 77 -1.45 -3.47 -10.93
CA ALA A 77 -0.20 -2.97 -11.50
C ALA A 77 -0.46 -1.63 -12.22
N ALA A 78 -1.67 -1.45 -12.76
CA ALA A 78 -2.06 -0.39 -13.68
C ALA A 78 -3.42 0.28 -13.34
N TRP A 79 -3.62 0.86 -12.15
CA TRP A 79 -4.71 1.87 -12.00
C TRP A 79 -4.27 3.25 -12.49
N HIS A 80 -3.58 3.21 -13.62
CA HIS A 80 -3.31 4.33 -14.50
C HIS A 80 -3.86 3.87 -15.86
N GLU A 81 -4.86 4.57 -16.38
CA GLU A 81 -5.15 4.49 -17.82
C GLU A 81 -3.92 5.03 -18.53
N PHE A 82 -3.47 4.39 -19.61
CA PHE A 82 -2.50 5.04 -20.48
C PHE A 82 -3.26 5.96 -21.42
N GLY A 83 -2.92 7.24 -21.36
CA GLY A 83 -3.36 8.18 -22.39
C GLY A 83 -2.80 7.75 -23.76
N PRO A 84 -3.39 8.22 -24.86
CA PRO A 84 -2.90 7.94 -26.21
C PRO A 84 -1.45 8.40 -26.45
N ASP A 85 -0.88 9.18 -25.53
CA ASP A 85 0.50 9.64 -25.48
C ASP A 85 1.45 8.73 -24.67
N GLY A 86 0.96 7.61 -24.13
CA GLY A 86 1.74 6.70 -23.29
C GLY A 86 1.97 7.21 -21.87
N ASN A 87 1.35 8.33 -21.49
CA ASN A 87 1.44 8.85 -20.13
C ASN A 87 0.42 8.18 -19.21
N VAL A 88 0.82 8.04 -17.95
CA VAL A 88 -0.04 7.62 -16.85
C VAL A 88 -1.15 8.66 -16.64
N VAL A 89 -2.39 8.28 -16.91
CA VAL A 89 -3.62 9.02 -16.63
C VAL A 89 -4.28 8.38 -15.40
N PRO A 90 -4.53 9.12 -14.32
CA PRO A 90 -5.29 8.62 -13.19
C PRO A 90 -6.71 8.26 -13.65
N THR A 91 -7.10 7.00 -13.52
CA THR A 91 -8.48 6.53 -13.74
C THR A 91 -9.41 7.08 -12.66
N GLY A 92 -9.84 8.33 -12.80
CA GLY A 92 -10.89 8.94 -11.98
C GLY A 92 -10.76 8.69 -10.46
N PRO A 93 -11.85 8.84 -9.68
CA PRO A 93 -11.90 8.28 -8.34
C PRO A 93 -11.97 6.75 -8.39
N LEU A 94 -11.22 6.06 -7.54
CA LEU A 94 -11.35 4.60 -7.37
C LEU A 94 -12.81 4.23 -7.11
N PRO A 95 -13.38 3.22 -7.81
CA PRO A 95 -14.75 2.80 -7.57
C PRO A 95 -14.95 2.40 -6.12
N TRP A 96 -16.09 2.78 -5.53
CA TRP A 96 -16.43 2.43 -4.14
C TRP A 96 -16.36 0.92 -3.86
N ALA A 97 -16.70 0.10 -4.86
CA ALA A 97 -16.58 -1.36 -4.77
C ALA A 97 -15.12 -1.83 -4.54
N ALA A 98 -14.12 -1.13 -5.08
CA ALA A 98 -12.71 -1.45 -4.85
C ALA A 98 -12.31 -1.16 -3.39
N HIS A 99 -12.80 -0.05 -2.82
CA HIS A 99 -12.61 0.24 -1.39
C HIS A 99 -13.23 -0.85 -0.51
N GLN A 100 -14.43 -1.31 -0.86
CA GLN A 100 -15.11 -2.36 -0.09
C GLN A 100 -14.33 -3.69 -0.11
N ARG A 101 -13.79 -4.09 -1.26
CA ARG A 101 -12.96 -5.31 -1.37
C ARG A 101 -11.69 -5.21 -0.53
N LEU A 102 -11.00 -4.07 -0.57
CA LEU A 102 -9.81 -3.84 0.25
C LEU A 102 -10.12 -3.97 1.74
N TRP A 103 -11.16 -3.30 2.23
CA TRP A 103 -11.52 -3.36 3.64
C TRP A 103 -12.03 -4.74 4.04
N GLY A 104 -12.77 -5.43 3.16
CA GLY A 104 -13.20 -6.80 3.36
C GLY A 104 -12.03 -7.76 3.50
N ALA A 105 -11.06 -7.71 2.59
CA ALA A 105 -9.85 -8.53 2.64
C ALA A 105 -9.03 -8.27 3.92
N LEU A 106 -8.95 -7.02 4.39
CA LEU A 106 -8.26 -6.69 5.64
C LEU A 106 -9.04 -7.13 6.89
N ASP A 107 -10.37 -7.07 6.87
CA ASP A 107 -11.22 -7.52 7.98
C ASP A 107 -11.08 -9.04 8.23
N GLU A 108 -10.82 -9.84 7.19
CA GLU A 108 -10.50 -11.27 7.33
C GLU A 108 -9.24 -11.53 8.18
N PHE A 109 -8.34 -10.55 8.28
CA PHE A 109 -7.08 -10.63 9.04
C PHE A 109 -7.10 -9.77 10.31
N THR A 110 -8.26 -9.27 10.77
CA THR A 110 -8.40 -8.30 11.88
C THR A 110 -7.46 -8.48 13.08
N PRO A 111 -7.22 -9.70 13.64
CA PRO A 111 -6.29 -9.82 14.77
C PRO A 111 -4.82 -9.56 14.40
N LEU A 112 -4.46 -9.69 13.12
CA LEU A 112 -3.10 -9.72 12.57
C LEU A 112 -2.77 -8.51 11.68
N VAL A 113 -3.70 -7.56 11.54
CA VAL A 113 -3.48 -6.29 10.86
C VAL A 113 -3.95 -5.09 11.67
N ARG A 114 -3.27 -3.95 11.51
CA ARG A 114 -3.73 -2.64 12.03
C ARG A 114 -3.73 -1.63 10.89
N TYR A 115 -4.87 -0.98 10.67
CA TYR A 115 -5.02 -0.03 9.58
C TYR A 115 -6.12 1.00 9.88
N ARG A 116 -6.12 2.08 9.11
CA ARG A 116 -7.24 3.02 9.04
C ARG A 116 -7.95 2.84 7.70
N ARG A 117 -9.28 2.91 7.68
CA ARG A 117 -10.10 2.85 6.45
C ARG A 117 -9.97 4.15 5.63
N ARG A 118 -8.76 4.43 5.16
CA ARG A 118 -8.38 5.62 4.41
C ARG A 118 -7.23 5.28 3.49
N LEU A 119 -7.27 5.84 2.28
CA LEU A 119 -6.14 5.83 1.37
C LEU A 119 -5.25 7.06 1.59
N GLY A 120 -3.94 6.85 1.54
CA GLY A 120 -2.90 7.87 1.54
C GLY A 120 -2.22 7.93 0.17
N GLY A 121 -1.79 9.11 -0.25
CA GLY A 121 -1.00 9.26 -1.46
C GLY A 121 0.49 9.12 -1.17
N ILE A 122 1.17 8.17 -1.83
CA ILE A 122 2.64 8.09 -1.85
C ILE A 122 3.17 8.76 -3.13
N PRO A 123 4.31 9.47 -3.07
CA PRO A 123 4.92 10.04 -4.27
C PRO A 123 5.23 8.95 -5.30
N THR A 124 4.86 9.16 -6.55
CA THR A 124 5.30 8.34 -7.67
C THR A 124 6.47 9.02 -8.34
N GLN A 125 7.66 8.91 -7.76
CA GLN A 125 8.87 9.24 -8.51
C GLN A 125 9.24 8.02 -9.36
N PRO A 126 9.41 8.17 -10.68
CA PRO A 126 9.88 7.06 -11.51
C PRO A 126 11.24 6.58 -10.99
N THR A 127 11.36 5.29 -10.72
CA THR A 127 12.64 4.63 -10.42
C THR A 127 13.00 3.67 -11.55
N THR A 128 14.26 3.24 -11.66
CA THR A 128 14.68 2.30 -12.70
C THR A 128 13.93 0.96 -12.61
N GLU A 129 13.56 0.55 -11.39
CA GLU A 129 12.78 -0.67 -11.11
C GLU A 129 11.27 -0.43 -11.18
N TRP A 130 10.83 0.83 -11.11
CA TRP A 130 9.44 1.26 -11.21
C TRP A 130 9.35 2.50 -12.12
N PRO A 131 9.53 2.37 -13.45
CA PRO A 131 9.62 3.50 -14.37
C PRO A 131 8.30 4.27 -14.59
N GLY A 132 7.27 4.04 -13.77
CA GLY A 132 5.89 4.01 -14.25
C GLY A 132 5.72 2.77 -15.12
N LEU A 133 4.61 2.05 -14.93
CA LEU A 133 4.42 0.71 -15.48
C LEU A 133 4.71 0.64 -16.99
N ASN A 134 5.92 0.22 -17.39
CA ASN A 134 6.19 -0.15 -18.77
C ASN A 134 5.84 -1.62 -18.91
N LEU A 135 4.56 -1.91 -19.13
CA LEU A 135 4.19 -3.18 -19.74
C LEU A 135 4.33 -2.98 -21.25
N ARG A 136 5.33 -3.66 -21.82
CA ARG A 136 5.41 -3.85 -23.27
C ARG A 136 4.17 -4.56 -23.80
#